data_AF-A0A8T1GDV8-F1
#
_entry.id   AF-A0A8T1GDV8-F1
#
_cell.length_a   1.000
_cell.length_b   1.000
_cell.length_c   1.000
_cell.angle_alpha   90.00
_cell.angle_beta   90.00
_cell.angle_gamma   90.00
#
_symmetry.space_group_name_H-M   'P 1'
#
loop_
_entity.id
_entity.type
_entity.pdbx_description
1 polymer ?
#
loop_
_entity_poly.entity_id
_entity_poly.type
_entity_poly.pdbx_seq_one_letter_code
_entity_poly.pdbx_strand_id
1 'polypeptide(L)'
;MKVYGIFLLAAAMASAVSAGAGKICDMDPAPAATPAAPVQQTPVTDAPVQETPVTDAPVTQTEAPVTQDDTTQQQGSDVAGEASTSVAGSGDATQQTTQQSTISGGEQSTAGTVSSAYSYTGVNCGGPGSYDQVTDIASCSKTPVTTSSPVSPLDTGVTLSFRGPLTIFAIGVYVNTNGTWSKVSSYENGGAATNMVFLNNENIDYNGAGSPEGFCEADGTGVAQQSTPFSGTLASASNPGGQSIIASEATGAEVHIMTENKCGVDVECEGAYDTDGTAYQGWTGGKKLFITKLSMEEGGSPNVPAVWLLPDQVTHSGQYGCNCRGKGPAGGCGELDIVEVLEKDTSYVATHYYFYDGTYNPGNDQFAKRPTDGPATYVTIIDEDYGVKVIEIGADDFDFSCGTITNEVVSQWEAAE
;
A
#
# COMPACT_ATOMS: atom_id res chain seq x y z
N MET A 1 12.72 -81.06 14.89
CA MET A 1 13.44 -80.32 15.95
C MET A 1 13.63 -78.88 15.47
N LYS A 2 13.40 -77.90 16.38
CA LYS A 2 13.14 -76.44 16.20
C LYS A 2 11.71 -76.17 15.67
N VAL A 3 10.66 -75.73 16.40
CA VAL A 3 10.47 -74.86 17.61
C VAL A 3 10.95 -73.42 17.33
N TYR A 4 10.23 -72.29 17.38
CA TYR A 4 8.90 -71.75 17.83
C TYR A 4 8.48 -70.73 16.72
N GLY A 5 7.28 -70.19 16.54
CA GLY A 5 6.15 -69.87 17.41
C GLY A 5 5.61 -68.49 16.98
N ILE A 6 4.37 -68.45 16.51
CA ILE A 6 3.62 -67.23 16.13
C ILE A 6 3.29 -66.43 17.40
N PHE A 7 3.50 -65.12 17.38
CA PHE A 7 2.80 -64.18 18.25
C PHE A 7 2.44 -62.92 17.47
N LEU A 8 1.13 -62.73 17.27
CA LEU A 8 0.50 -61.43 17.04
C LEU A 8 0.64 -60.59 18.31
N LEU A 9 0.99 -59.32 18.18
CA LEU A 9 0.64 -58.31 19.17
C LEU A 9 0.25 -57.02 18.45
N ALA A 10 -1.01 -56.63 18.62
CA ALA A 10 -1.49 -55.29 18.40
C ALA A 10 -0.86 -54.35 19.43
N ALA A 11 -0.48 -53.15 19.00
CA ALA A 11 -0.21 -52.04 19.91
C ALA A 11 -0.87 -50.78 19.35
N ALA A 12 -2.00 -50.43 19.94
CA ALA A 12 -2.52 -49.09 19.92
C ALA A 12 -1.58 -48.20 20.73
N MET A 13 -1.20 -47.04 20.18
CA MET A 13 -0.67 -45.91 20.93
C MET A 13 -1.49 -44.70 20.51
N ALA A 14 -2.46 -44.37 21.35
CA ALA A 14 -2.99 -43.03 21.44
C ALA A 14 -1.92 -42.16 22.10
N SER A 15 -1.58 -41.04 21.47
CA SER A 15 -0.92 -39.92 22.13
C SER A 15 -1.73 -38.66 21.85
N ALA A 16 -2.08 -38.02 22.95
CA ALA A 16 -3.08 -37.01 23.07
C ALA A 16 -2.68 -35.67 22.44
N VAL A 17 -3.74 -34.95 22.08
CA VAL A 17 -3.80 -33.52 21.79
C VAL A 17 -3.03 -32.71 22.84
N SER A 18 -2.18 -31.80 22.37
CA SER A 18 -1.90 -30.55 23.08
C SER A 18 -2.06 -29.43 22.06
N ALA A 19 -3.26 -28.86 22.04
CA ALA A 19 -3.48 -27.53 21.52
C ALA A 19 -2.61 -26.56 22.35
N GLY A 20 -1.50 -26.13 21.76
CA GLY A 20 -0.75 -25.00 22.29
C GLY A 20 -1.51 -23.74 21.93
N ALA A 21 -2.21 -23.16 22.91
CA ALA A 21 -2.67 -21.78 22.82
C ALA A 21 -1.44 -20.89 22.59
N GLY A 22 -1.29 -20.36 21.38
CA GLY A 22 -0.32 -19.33 21.06
C GLY A 22 -0.68 -18.07 21.83
N LYS A 23 -0.10 -17.91 23.02
CA LYS A 23 -0.16 -16.66 23.77
C LYS A 23 0.94 -15.74 23.25
N ILE A 24 0.50 -14.62 22.67
CA ILE A 24 0.84 -13.24 23.04
C ILE A 24 2.24 -13.01 23.64
N CYS A 25 2.99 -12.17 22.92
CA CYS A 25 3.93 -11.15 23.38
C CYS A 25 4.64 -11.41 24.71
N ASP A 26 5.78 -12.10 24.68
CA ASP A 26 6.77 -12.01 25.75
C ASP A 26 8.09 -11.54 25.14
N MET A 27 8.29 -10.22 25.14
CA MET A 27 9.58 -9.60 24.81
C MET A 27 10.39 -9.51 26.10
N ASP A 28 11.33 -10.44 26.29
CA ASP A 28 12.40 -10.25 27.27
C ASP A 28 13.44 -9.26 26.69
N PRO A 29 13.95 -8.29 27.46
CA PRO A 29 14.81 -7.23 26.92
C PRO A 29 16.23 -7.74 26.65
N ALA A 30 16.69 -7.61 25.40
CA ALA A 30 18.08 -7.87 25.02
C ALA A 30 19.00 -6.69 25.42
N PRO A 31 20.27 -6.96 25.80
CA PRO A 31 21.15 -5.98 26.43
C PRO A 31 21.74 -4.95 25.45
N ALA A 32 21.93 -3.73 25.95
CA ALA A 32 22.44 -2.58 25.22
C ALA A 32 23.82 -2.82 24.57
N ALA A 33 23.95 -2.43 23.30
CA ALA A 33 25.21 -2.43 22.56
C ALA A 33 25.96 -1.09 22.73
N THR A 34 27.27 -1.19 22.98
CA THR A 34 28.21 -0.07 23.14
C THR A 34 28.54 0.58 21.79
N PRO A 35 28.66 1.92 21.66
CA PRO A 35 28.95 2.58 20.39
C PRO A 35 30.40 2.41 19.93
N ALA A 36 30.59 2.21 18.62
CA ALA A 36 31.90 2.27 17.97
C ALA A 36 32.28 3.72 17.57
N ALA A 37 33.58 4.01 17.58
CA ALA A 37 34.17 5.34 17.38
C ALA A 37 34.11 5.85 15.91
N PRO A 38 34.12 7.18 15.67
CA PRO A 38 33.91 7.75 14.34
C PRO A 38 35.19 7.72 13.49
N VAL A 39 35.01 7.46 12.18
CA VAL A 39 36.06 7.56 11.16
C VAL A 39 35.96 8.92 10.47
N GLN A 40 37.06 9.67 10.44
CA GLN A 40 37.20 10.94 9.72
C GLN A 40 37.20 10.73 8.20
N GLN A 41 36.36 11.49 7.47
CA GLN A 41 36.48 11.67 6.02
C GLN A 41 37.08 13.05 5.71
N THR A 42 38.04 13.07 4.79
CA THR A 42 38.68 14.28 4.25
C THR A 42 37.82 14.96 3.18
N PRO A 43 37.87 16.30 3.03
CA PRO A 43 36.99 17.03 2.11
C PRO A 43 37.51 16.96 0.66
N VAL A 44 36.59 16.84 -0.29
CA VAL A 44 36.84 17.04 -1.73
C VAL A 44 36.38 18.45 -2.11
N THR A 45 37.22 19.15 -2.87
CA THR A 45 37.13 20.56 -3.24
C THR A 45 36.21 20.77 -4.44
N ASP A 46 35.27 21.72 -4.33
CA ASP A 46 34.40 22.18 -5.43
C ASP A 46 35.15 23.10 -6.42
N ALA A 47 34.82 22.96 -7.71
CA ALA A 47 35.20 23.86 -8.80
C ALA A 47 33.96 24.63 -9.32
N PRO A 48 34.08 25.92 -9.70
CA PRO A 48 32.93 26.77 -9.98
C PRO A 48 32.43 26.63 -11.42
N VAL A 49 31.11 26.62 -11.61
CA VAL A 49 30.46 26.75 -12.93
C VAL A 49 29.94 28.19 -13.10
N GLN A 50 30.28 28.78 -14.24
CA GLN A 50 29.90 30.13 -14.67
C GLN A 50 28.40 30.27 -14.91
N GLU A 51 27.82 31.35 -14.38
CA GLU A 51 26.49 31.85 -14.74
C GLU A 51 26.54 32.63 -16.06
N THR A 52 25.55 32.41 -16.91
CA THR A 52 25.25 33.25 -18.08
C THR A 52 23.89 33.92 -17.86
N PRO A 53 23.77 35.24 -18.10
CA PRO A 53 22.55 35.97 -17.78
C PRO A 53 21.51 35.82 -18.90
N VAL A 54 20.25 35.56 -18.54
CA VAL A 54 19.11 35.67 -19.46
C VAL A 54 18.31 36.90 -19.08
N THR A 55 18.12 37.74 -20.09
CA THR A 55 17.43 39.03 -20.15
C THR A 55 15.94 38.97 -19.84
N ASP A 56 15.48 39.93 -19.02
CA ASP A 56 14.08 40.28 -18.77
C ASP A 56 13.37 40.85 -20.01
N ALA A 57 12.12 40.45 -20.21
CA ALA A 57 11.15 41.15 -21.05
C ALA A 57 9.81 41.31 -20.30
N PRO A 58 9.09 42.43 -20.44
CA PRO A 58 8.05 42.84 -19.51
C PRO A 58 6.68 42.24 -19.86
N VAL A 59 5.97 41.72 -18.86
CA VAL A 59 4.54 41.40 -18.97
C VAL A 59 3.73 42.61 -18.51
N THR A 60 2.88 43.10 -19.41
CA THR A 60 2.03 44.28 -19.20
C THR A 60 0.72 43.84 -18.54
N GLN A 61 0.36 44.52 -17.45
CA GLN A 61 -0.91 44.37 -16.74
C GLN A 61 -2.07 44.92 -17.60
N THR A 62 -3.23 44.29 -17.53
CA THR A 62 -4.52 44.95 -17.83
C THR A 62 -5.57 44.40 -16.88
N GLU A 63 -6.04 45.27 -16.00
CA GLU A 63 -7.13 45.03 -15.05
C GLU A 63 -8.51 45.33 -15.66
N ALA A 64 -9.50 44.63 -15.09
CA ALA A 64 -10.90 45.02 -14.82
C ALA A 64 -11.97 44.90 -15.94
N PRO A 65 -13.28 44.79 -15.61
CA PRO A 65 -13.88 44.90 -14.27
C PRO A 65 -14.86 43.78 -13.84
N VAL A 66 -15.02 43.75 -12.51
CA VAL A 66 -16.07 43.11 -11.70
C VAL A 66 -17.44 43.72 -12.03
N THR A 67 -18.47 42.88 -12.09
CA THR A 67 -19.86 43.33 -11.88
C THR A 67 -20.51 42.49 -10.79
N GLN A 68 -20.91 43.22 -9.75
CA GLN A 68 -21.68 42.81 -8.58
C GLN A 68 -23.15 42.73 -8.99
N ASP A 69 -23.84 41.65 -8.62
CA ASP A 69 -25.30 41.71 -8.47
C ASP A 69 -25.71 41.00 -7.17
N ASP A 70 -26.61 41.66 -6.48
CA ASP A 70 -26.90 41.58 -5.07
C ASP A 70 -28.38 41.19 -4.96
N THR A 71 -28.72 40.01 -4.42
CA THR A 71 -30.07 39.78 -3.91
C THR A 71 -30.10 38.79 -2.75
N THR A 72 -30.79 39.26 -1.72
CA THR A 72 -30.95 38.76 -0.35
C THR A 72 -32.03 37.69 -0.15
N GLN A 73 -31.98 37.09 1.06
CA GLN A 73 -33.01 36.35 1.83
C GLN A 73 -32.99 34.83 1.63
N GLN A 74 -33.01 33.96 2.65
CA GLN A 74 -33.68 33.99 3.97
C GLN A 74 -33.03 32.89 4.85
N GLN A 75 -32.45 33.22 6.01
CA GLN A 75 -32.99 32.99 7.38
C GLN A 75 -33.45 31.56 7.72
N GLY A 76 -32.70 30.89 8.59
CA GLY A 76 -33.04 29.63 9.26
C GLY A 76 -32.11 29.38 10.46
N SER A 77 -32.62 29.66 11.64
CA SER A 77 -31.98 29.81 12.96
C SER A 77 -31.70 28.50 13.73
N ASP A 78 -30.64 28.57 14.56
CA ASP A 78 -30.34 27.89 15.86
C ASP A 78 -30.04 26.36 15.83
N VAL A 79 -29.00 25.83 16.52
CA VAL A 79 -28.77 25.85 17.98
C VAL A 79 -27.26 25.76 18.34
N ALA A 80 -26.89 26.42 19.44
CA ALA A 80 -25.55 26.57 20.02
C ALA A 80 -25.14 25.46 21.03
N GLY A 81 -23.82 25.37 21.27
CA GLY A 81 -23.17 24.81 22.48
C GLY A 81 -22.22 23.65 22.16
N GLU A 82 -20.96 23.59 22.59
CA GLU A 82 -20.12 24.40 23.48
C GLU A 82 -18.65 24.25 23.03
N ALA A 83 -17.88 25.33 23.15
CA ALA A 83 -16.42 25.28 23.04
C ALA A 83 -15.80 24.76 24.34
N SER A 84 -14.78 23.91 24.24
CA SER A 84 -13.82 23.71 25.32
C SER A 84 -12.41 23.61 24.75
N THR A 85 -11.56 24.48 25.30
CA THR A 85 -10.18 24.77 24.96
C THR A 85 -9.19 23.69 25.43
N SER A 86 -8.33 23.26 24.50
CA SER A 86 -6.92 22.83 24.60
C SER A 86 -6.32 22.39 25.95
N VAL A 87 -5.76 21.18 25.97
CA VAL A 87 -4.49 20.84 26.65
C VAL A 87 -3.69 19.87 25.76
N ALA A 88 -2.41 20.17 25.57
CA ALA A 88 -1.43 19.42 24.79
C ALA A 88 -0.87 18.18 25.52
N GLY A 89 -0.46 17.17 24.75
CA GLY A 89 0.65 16.27 25.11
C GLY A 89 0.34 14.77 25.22
N SER A 90 0.50 14.05 24.11
CA SER A 90 1.16 12.73 23.95
C SER A 90 0.63 12.11 22.66
N GLY A 91 1.47 12.05 21.62
CA GLY A 91 1.13 11.46 20.33
C GLY A 91 1.01 9.95 20.46
N ASP A 92 -0.21 9.48 20.63
CA ASP A 92 -0.62 8.14 20.24
C ASP A 92 -1.44 8.34 18.96
N ALA A 93 -0.98 7.78 17.84
CA ALA A 93 -1.70 7.84 16.57
C ALA A 93 -2.92 6.90 16.64
N THR A 94 -3.86 7.19 17.53
CA THR A 94 -5.18 6.57 17.48
C THR A 94 -5.90 7.16 16.27
N GLN A 95 -5.65 6.58 15.10
CA GLN A 95 -6.41 6.90 13.91
C GLN A 95 -7.88 6.56 14.19
N GLN A 96 -8.74 7.56 14.04
CA GLN A 96 -10.18 7.35 13.99
C GLN A 96 -10.45 6.53 12.73
N THR A 97 -10.80 5.26 12.86
CA THR A 97 -11.24 4.44 11.72
C THR A 97 -12.47 5.11 11.13
N THR A 98 -12.32 5.82 10.02
CA THR A 98 -13.46 6.38 9.30
C THR A 98 -14.35 5.21 8.91
N GLN A 99 -15.61 5.19 9.37
CA GLN A 99 -16.53 4.12 9.00
C GLN A 99 -16.76 4.17 7.49
N GLN A 100 -16.13 3.25 6.77
CA GLN A 100 -16.30 3.09 5.33
C GLN A 100 -17.65 2.44 5.04
N SER A 101 -18.34 2.95 4.04
CA SER A 101 -19.61 2.35 3.59
C SER A 101 -19.35 0.94 3.04
N THR A 102 -20.12 -0.04 3.49
CA THR A 102 -19.97 -1.43 3.05
C THR A 102 -20.73 -1.69 1.76
N ILE A 103 -20.13 -2.45 0.85
CA ILE A 103 -20.75 -2.91 -0.39
C ILE A 103 -21.52 -4.20 -0.11
N SER A 104 -22.81 -4.20 -0.40
CA SER A 104 -23.68 -5.39 -0.23
C SER A 104 -23.38 -6.46 -1.29
N GLY A 105 -23.58 -7.72 -0.93
CA GLY A 105 -23.40 -8.86 -1.84
C GLY A 105 -23.62 -10.19 -1.13
N GLY A 106 -23.28 -11.28 -1.81
CA GLY A 106 -23.23 -12.62 -1.20
C GLY A 106 -22.11 -12.76 -0.16
N GLU A 107 -21.88 -13.97 0.32
CA GLU A 107 -20.81 -14.29 1.26
C GLU A 107 -19.84 -15.28 0.62
N GLN A 108 -18.54 -14.99 0.65
CA GLN A 108 -17.51 -15.96 0.29
C GLN A 108 -17.34 -16.97 1.44
N SER A 109 -17.75 -18.22 1.18
CA SER A 109 -17.72 -19.30 2.17
C SER A 109 -16.71 -20.41 1.84
N THR A 110 -15.93 -20.28 0.77
CA THR A 110 -14.89 -21.25 0.38
C THR A 110 -13.56 -20.55 0.16
N ALA A 111 -12.45 -21.12 0.66
CA ALA A 111 -11.12 -20.54 0.48
C ALA A 111 -10.56 -20.70 -0.95
N GLY A 112 -11.11 -21.61 -1.75
CA GLY A 112 -10.53 -21.97 -3.04
C GLY A 112 -9.30 -22.87 -2.91
N THR A 113 -8.61 -23.06 -4.02
CA THR A 113 -7.38 -23.86 -4.11
C THR A 113 -6.18 -22.93 -4.00
N VAL A 114 -5.41 -23.04 -2.92
CA VAL A 114 -4.16 -22.29 -2.74
C VAL A 114 -3.04 -22.98 -3.54
N SER A 115 -2.39 -22.25 -4.44
CA SER A 115 -1.27 -22.74 -5.27
C SER A 115 0.09 -22.27 -4.76
N SER A 116 0.15 -21.15 -4.03
CA SER A 116 1.36 -20.61 -3.43
C SER A 116 1.01 -19.75 -2.22
N ALA A 117 1.84 -19.77 -1.19
CA ALA A 117 1.65 -18.97 0.02
C ALA A 117 2.99 -18.46 0.57
N TYR A 118 2.98 -17.22 1.08
CA TYR A 118 4.09 -16.65 1.81
C TYR A 118 3.57 -15.85 3.01
N SER A 119 4.17 -16.11 4.17
CA SER A 119 3.75 -15.50 5.43
C SER A 119 4.87 -14.66 6.01
N TYR A 120 4.52 -13.42 6.33
CA TYR A 120 5.28 -12.54 7.18
C TYR A 120 4.64 -12.62 8.56
N THR A 121 5.38 -13.06 9.58
CA THR A 121 4.86 -13.20 10.94
C THR A 121 5.93 -12.83 11.96
N GLY A 122 5.53 -12.43 13.17
CA GLY A 122 6.46 -12.01 14.21
C GLY A 122 7.27 -10.80 13.77
N VAL A 123 8.59 -10.81 13.93
CA VAL A 123 9.46 -9.67 13.54
C VAL A 123 9.49 -9.40 12.02
N ASN A 124 8.96 -10.32 11.20
CA ASN A 124 8.96 -10.21 9.74
C ASN A 124 7.70 -9.53 9.19
N CYS A 125 6.63 -9.36 9.97
CA CYS A 125 5.41 -8.67 9.53
C CYS A 125 5.41 -7.19 9.86
N GLY A 126 6.60 -6.58 9.93
CA GLY A 126 6.75 -5.29 10.57
C GLY A 126 6.59 -5.44 12.07
N GLY A 127 5.65 -4.70 12.65
CA GLY A 127 5.39 -4.67 14.08
C GLY A 127 5.76 -3.34 14.71
N PRO A 128 5.76 -3.24 16.04
CA PRO A 128 6.15 -2.02 16.73
C PRO A 128 7.53 -1.55 16.29
N GLY A 129 7.65 -0.27 15.95
CA GLY A 129 8.90 0.28 15.43
C GLY A 129 8.85 1.78 15.29
N SER A 130 9.76 2.32 14.49
CA SER A 130 9.82 3.75 14.24
C SER A 130 10.31 4.06 12.83
N TYR A 131 9.79 5.13 12.26
CA TYR A 131 10.21 5.66 10.97
C TYR A 131 10.14 7.20 10.98
N ASP A 132 10.76 7.83 9.99
CA ASP A 132 10.76 9.28 9.84
C ASP A 132 9.61 9.71 8.91
N GLN A 133 8.52 10.19 9.50
CA GLN A 133 7.36 10.72 8.79
C GLN A 133 7.66 12.08 8.18
N VAL A 134 7.20 12.34 6.96
CA VAL A 134 7.31 13.67 6.32
C VAL A 134 6.31 14.62 6.98
N THR A 135 6.79 15.80 7.35
CA THR A 135 6.00 16.86 8.02
C THR A 135 5.91 18.13 7.18
N ASP A 136 6.77 18.29 6.18
CA ASP A 136 6.74 19.40 5.23
C ASP A 136 7.32 18.90 3.90
N ILE A 137 6.50 18.92 2.85
CA ILE A 137 6.85 18.39 1.52
C ILE A 137 7.95 19.25 0.87
N ALA A 138 7.82 20.58 0.95
CA ALA A 138 8.70 21.54 0.28
C ALA A 138 10.16 21.48 0.75
N SER A 139 10.37 21.41 2.08
CA SER A 139 11.69 21.29 2.70
C SER A 139 12.14 19.85 2.91
N CYS A 140 11.24 18.89 2.69
CA CYS A 140 11.38 17.50 3.06
C CYS A 140 11.75 17.29 4.54
N SER A 141 11.15 18.10 5.42
CA SER A 141 11.37 17.95 6.87
C SER A 141 10.67 16.71 7.37
N LYS A 142 11.35 15.94 8.22
CA LYS A 142 10.83 14.70 8.80
C LYS A 142 10.91 14.69 10.32
N THR A 143 9.98 13.99 10.95
CA THR A 143 9.99 13.74 12.38
C THR A 143 9.87 12.26 12.68
N PRO A 144 10.63 11.72 13.65
CA PRO A 144 10.47 10.35 14.07
C PRO A 144 9.07 10.09 14.64
N VAL A 145 8.41 9.04 14.15
CA VAL A 145 7.16 8.49 14.67
C VAL A 145 7.44 7.09 15.20
N THR A 146 6.80 6.74 16.32
CA THR A 146 6.85 5.39 16.89
C THR A 146 5.48 4.76 16.82
N THR A 147 5.42 3.47 16.52
CA THR A 147 4.18 2.72 16.39
C THR A 147 4.19 1.50 17.31
N SER A 148 3.01 1.03 17.70
CA SER A 148 2.84 -0.15 18.55
C SER A 148 2.01 -1.25 17.90
N SER A 149 1.53 -1.06 16.68
CA SER A 149 0.72 -2.07 15.99
C SER A 149 1.58 -3.29 15.59
N PRO A 150 1.09 -4.52 15.77
CA PRO A 150 1.76 -5.76 15.33
C PRO A 150 2.02 -5.86 13.82
N VAL A 151 1.29 -5.09 13.02
CA VAL A 151 1.41 -5.06 11.55
C VAL A 151 1.76 -3.67 11.03
N SER A 152 2.25 -2.78 11.91
CA SER A 152 2.78 -1.50 11.46
C SER A 152 3.97 -1.70 10.55
N PRO A 153 4.13 -0.88 9.51
CA PRO A 153 3.33 0.33 9.20
C PRO A 153 2.08 0.12 8.32
N LEU A 154 1.73 -1.13 7.99
CA LEU A 154 0.57 -1.43 7.14
C LEU A 154 -0.77 -1.29 7.86
N ASP A 155 -0.80 -0.93 9.15
CA ASP A 155 -2.02 -0.53 9.87
C ASP A 155 -2.48 0.89 9.50
N THR A 156 -1.56 1.75 9.05
CA THR A 156 -1.85 3.08 8.52
C THR A 156 -2.65 3.03 7.22
N GLY A 157 -2.97 4.18 6.63
CA GLY A 157 -3.60 4.23 5.31
C GLY A 157 -2.65 3.66 4.27
N VAL A 158 -3.12 2.73 3.44
CA VAL A 158 -2.30 2.16 2.36
C VAL A 158 -2.95 2.37 1.00
N THR A 159 -2.14 2.68 -0.01
CA THR A 159 -2.50 2.67 -1.43
C THR A 159 -2.12 1.33 -2.05
N LEU A 160 -2.93 0.88 -3.02
CA LEU A 160 -2.60 -0.25 -3.87
C LEU A 160 -2.06 0.28 -5.20
N SER A 161 -0.84 -0.13 -5.54
CA SER A 161 -0.08 0.41 -6.66
C SER A 161 0.23 -0.67 -7.70
N PHE A 162 0.28 -0.27 -8.97
CA PHE A 162 0.49 -1.17 -10.11
C PHE A 162 1.47 -0.61 -11.12
N ARG A 163 2.23 -1.50 -11.76
CA ARG A 163 3.09 -1.19 -12.91
C ARG A 163 2.94 -2.25 -14.00
N GLY A 164 2.82 -1.80 -15.25
CA GLY A 164 2.72 -2.67 -16.42
C GLY A 164 4.05 -3.34 -16.84
N PRO A 165 4.01 -4.31 -17.77
CA PRO A 165 2.82 -4.84 -18.46
C PRO A 165 1.95 -5.76 -17.59
N LEU A 166 0.71 -5.35 -17.31
CA LEU A 166 -0.25 -6.18 -16.60
C LEU A 166 -1.69 -5.85 -16.99
N THR A 167 -2.59 -6.80 -16.73
CA THR A 167 -4.04 -6.59 -16.81
C THR A 167 -4.69 -6.92 -15.47
N ILE A 168 -5.37 -5.96 -14.86
CA ILE A 168 -6.22 -6.13 -13.70
C ILE A 168 -7.65 -6.43 -14.16
N PHE A 169 -8.18 -7.57 -13.73
CA PHE A 169 -9.56 -8.00 -14.02
C PHE A 169 -10.54 -7.55 -12.95
N ALA A 170 -10.15 -7.64 -11.68
CA ALA A 170 -10.99 -7.23 -10.57
C ALA A 170 -10.17 -6.97 -9.30
N ILE A 171 -10.67 -6.07 -8.46
CA ILE A 171 -10.14 -5.80 -7.12
C ILE A 171 -11.31 -5.80 -6.14
N GLY A 172 -11.13 -6.44 -4.98
CA GLY A 172 -12.00 -6.28 -3.82
C GLY A 172 -11.18 -5.93 -2.59
N VAL A 173 -11.53 -4.85 -1.91
CA VAL A 173 -10.90 -4.47 -0.64
C VAL A 173 -11.89 -4.71 0.48
N TYR A 174 -11.46 -5.42 1.52
CA TYR A 174 -12.28 -5.75 2.68
C TYR A 174 -11.58 -5.28 3.95
N VAL A 175 -12.36 -4.79 4.89
CA VAL A 175 -11.86 -4.43 6.23
C VAL A 175 -12.62 -5.22 7.27
N ASN A 176 -11.94 -5.65 8.33
CA ASN A 176 -12.61 -6.28 9.46
C ASN A 176 -13.08 -5.21 10.44
N THR A 177 -14.39 -5.04 10.56
CA THR A 177 -14.98 -4.20 11.61
C THR A 177 -15.84 -5.07 12.51
N ASN A 178 -15.54 -5.06 13.82
CA ASN A 178 -16.28 -5.84 14.83
C ASN A 178 -16.38 -7.34 14.49
N GLY A 179 -15.31 -7.94 13.94
CA GLY A 179 -15.25 -9.36 13.62
C GLY A 179 -15.87 -9.75 12.28
N THR A 180 -16.28 -8.78 11.45
CA THR A 180 -16.86 -9.04 10.11
C THR A 180 -16.00 -8.43 9.02
N TRP A 181 -15.51 -9.26 8.09
CA TRP A 181 -14.83 -8.82 6.87
C TRP A 181 -15.84 -8.34 5.85
N SER A 182 -15.95 -7.03 5.69
CA SER A 182 -16.91 -6.39 4.78
C SER A 182 -16.19 -5.71 3.63
N LYS A 183 -16.70 -5.86 2.41
CA LYS A 183 -16.19 -5.17 1.22
C LYS A 183 -16.45 -3.67 1.36
N VAL A 184 -15.41 -2.86 1.12
CA VAL A 184 -15.48 -1.39 1.22
C VAL A 184 -15.10 -0.68 -0.08
N SER A 185 -14.38 -1.37 -0.97
CA SER A 185 -14.06 -0.86 -2.30
C SER A 185 -14.03 -2.01 -3.31
N SER A 186 -14.34 -1.68 -4.55
CA SER A 186 -14.29 -2.64 -5.65
C SER A 186 -13.90 -2.00 -6.96
N TYR A 187 -13.26 -2.79 -7.81
CA TYR A 187 -12.99 -2.47 -9.20
C TYR A 187 -13.27 -3.69 -10.08
N GLU A 188 -13.84 -3.47 -11.25
CA GLU A 188 -13.98 -4.44 -12.33
C GLU A 188 -13.43 -3.84 -13.64
N ASN A 189 -12.71 -4.67 -14.39
CA ASN A 189 -12.16 -4.29 -15.69
C ASN A 189 -13.25 -3.74 -16.63
N GLY A 190 -12.93 -2.66 -17.32
CA GLY A 190 -13.90 -1.82 -18.01
C GLY A 190 -14.29 -0.55 -17.23
N GLY A 191 -13.73 -0.35 -16.03
CA GLY A 191 -13.81 0.90 -15.29
C GLY A 191 -14.95 1.01 -14.28
N ALA A 192 -15.66 -0.08 -13.97
CA ALA A 192 -16.63 -0.02 -12.88
C ALA A 192 -15.87 -0.03 -11.55
N ALA A 193 -15.96 1.06 -10.79
CA ALA A 193 -15.28 1.21 -9.51
C ALA A 193 -16.21 1.81 -8.44
N THR A 194 -15.96 1.47 -7.18
CA THR A 194 -16.69 2.01 -6.02
C THR A 194 -15.69 2.32 -4.92
N ASN A 195 -15.78 3.53 -4.36
CA ASN A 195 -14.86 4.04 -3.33
C ASN A 195 -13.39 3.86 -3.74
N MET A 196 -13.08 4.33 -4.95
CA MET A 196 -11.74 4.29 -5.54
C MET A 196 -11.47 5.52 -6.42
N VAL A 197 -10.32 6.15 -6.23
CA VAL A 197 -9.74 7.11 -7.17
C VAL A 197 -8.47 6.55 -7.78
N PHE A 198 -8.17 6.97 -9.02
CA PHE A 198 -7.02 6.48 -9.78
C PHE A 198 -6.05 7.62 -10.01
N LEU A 199 -4.85 7.49 -9.45
CA LEU A 199 -3.79 8.49 -9.46
C LEU A 199 -2.55 7.93 -10.15
N ASN A 200 -1.66 8.82 -10.58
CA ASN A 200 -0.29 8.50 -10.96
C ASN A 200 0.66 9.60 -10.50
N ASN A 201 1.95 9.31 -10.61
CA ASN A 201 3.02 10.25 -10.31
C ASN A 201 3.43 11.08 -11.54
N GLU A 202 2.53 11.39 -12.47
CA GLU A 202 2.86 12.24 -13.64
C GLU A 202 2.78 13.74 -13.34
N ASN A 203 2.05 14.13 -12.29
CA ASN A 203 1.91 15.52 -11.86
C ASN A 203 2.83 15.83 -10.67
N ILE A 204 4.14 15.74 -10.88
CA ILE A 204 5.10 15.88 -9.78
C ILE A 204 5.38 17.35 -9.46
N ASP A 205 4.81 17.85 -8.36
CA ASP A 205 5.28 19.08 -7.71
C ASP A 205 6.06 18.80 -6.39
N TYR A 206 7.39 18.93 -6.45
CA TYR A 206 8.24 18.81 -5.26
C TYR A 206 8.48 20.12 -4.50
N ASN A 207 7.98 21.25 -4.98
CA ASN A 207 8.13 22.52 -4.28
C ASN A 207 7.11 22.67 -3.13
N GLY A 208 6.19 21.70 -2.99
CA GLY A 208 5.15 21.65 -1.96
C GLY A 208 3.99 22.64 -2.15
N ALA A 209 3.93 23.32 -3.30
CA ALA A 209 2.82 24.20 -3.67
C ALA A 209 1.70 23.47 -4.44
N GLY A 210 1.87 22.18 -4.72
CA GLY A 210 0.87 21.34 -5.37
C GLY A 210 1.08 19.87 -5.03
N SER A 211 0.11 19.04 -5.45
CA SER A 211 0.17 17.58 -5.28
C SER A 211 1.35 16.97 -6.05
N PRO A 212 2.09 16.00 -5.48
CA PRO A 212 3.06 15.19 -6.19
C PRO A 212 2.44 14.05 -7.01
N GLU A 213 1.13 13.84 -6.87
CA GLU A 213 0.30 12.93 -7.65
C GLU A 213 -0.68 13.71 -8.54
N GLY A 214 -1.27 13.05 -9.52
CA GLY A 214 -2.38 13.57 -10.32
C GLY A 214 -3.33 12.45 -10.72
N PHE A 215 -4.55 12.79 -11.15
CA PHE A 215 -5.44 11.78 -11.72
C PHE A 215 -4.85 11.26 -13.03
N CYS A 216 -4.86 9.94 -13.22
CA CYS A 216 -4.42 9.35 -14.48
C CYS A 216 -5.55 9.34 -15.52
N GLU A 217 -5.20 9.25 -16.80
CA GLU A 217 -6.17 8.88 -17.85
C GLU A 217 -6.59 7.41 -17.71
N ALA A 218 -7.57 6.98 -18.51
CA ALA A 218 -8.13 5.64 -18.41
C ALA A 218 -7.09 4.52 -18.68
N ASP A 219 -6.02 4.79 -19.41
CA ASP A 219 -4.94 3.82 -19.63
C ASP A 219 -3.84 3.85 -18.55
N GLY A 220 -4.03 4.65 -17.49
CA GLY A 220 -3.08 4.83 -16.41
C GLY A 220 -1.96 5.83 -16.70
N THR A 221 -1.89 6.37 -17.93
CA THR A 221 -0.90 7.38 -18.33
C THR A 221 -1.47 8.79 -18.24
N GLY A 222 -0.62 9.80 -18.43
CA GLY A 222 -1.04 11.19 -18.61
C GLY A 222 -1.70 11.80 -17.36
N VAL A 223 -2.31 12.97 -17.54
CA VAL A 223 -2.96 13.71 -16.45
C VAL A 223 -4.41 14.05 -16.82
N ALA A 224 -5.35 13.54 -16.03
CA ALA A 224 -6.77 13.85 -16.09
C ALA A 224 -7.15 14.97 -15.11
N GLN A 225 -8.28 15.63 -15.38
CA GLN A 225 -8.80 16.70 -14.52
C GLN A 225 -9.61 16.20 -13.31
N GLN A 226 -10.02 14.94 -13.35
CA GLN A 226 -10.79 14.27 -12.31
C GLN A 226 -10.51 12.77 -12.38
N SER A 227 -10.82 12.04 -11.30
CA SER A 227 -10.72 10.58 -11.28
C SER A 227 -11.41 9.99 -12.50
N THR A 228 -10.62 9.33 -13.34
CA THR A 228 -11.08 8.67 -14.55
C THR A 228 -11.00 7.17 -14.30
N PRO A 229 -12.08 6.41 -14.55
CA PRO A 229 -12.02 4.97 -14.40
C PRO A 229 -10.87 4.33 -15.17
N PHE A 230 -10.03 3.60 -14.46
CA PHE A 230 -8.96 2.83 -15.07
C PHE A 230 -9.54 1.72 -15.97
N SER A 231 -8.95 1.56 -17.15
CA SER A 231 -9.40 0.61 -18.18
C SER A 231 -9.01 -0.83 -17.86
N GLY A 232 -7.98 -1.02 -17.02
CA GLY A 232 -7.56 -2.32 -16.51
C GLY A 232 -6.25 -2.83 -17.07
N THR A 233 -5.66 -2.20 -18.08
CA THR A 233 -4.39 -2.64 -18.66
C THR A 233 -3.36 -1.53 -18.58
N LEU A 234 -2.18 -1.87 -18.04
CA LEU A 234 -0.98 -1.03 -18.14
C LEU A 234 -0.06 -1.63 -19.20
N ALA A 235 0.36 -0.81 -20.15
CA ALA A 235 1.28 -1.22 -21.20
C ALA A 235 2.73 -1.37 -20.69
N SER A 236 3.59 -2.01 -21.49
CA SER A 236 5.03 -1.93 -21.28
C SER A 236 5.53 -0.50 -21.49
N ALA A 237 6.59 -0.15 -20.78
CA ALA A 237 7.33 1.08 -21.03
C ALA A 237 7.81 1.15 -22.49
N SER A 238 7.66 2.31 -23.14
CA SER A 238 8.15 2.53 -24.50
C SER A 238 9.65 2.82 -24.54
N ASN A 239 10.26 3.23 -23.42
CA ASN A 239 11.69 3.50 -23.26
C ASN A 239 12.23 3.09 -21.85
N PRO A 240 12.37 1.79 -21.57
CA PRO A 240 12.95 1.23 -20.33
C PRO A 240 14.17 1.89 -19.73
N GLY A 241 15.11 2.26 -20.60
CA GLY A 241 16.40 2.80 -20.18
C GLY A 241 16.30 4.26 -19.76
N GLY A 242 15.15 4.89 -19.99
CA GLY A 242 14.86 6.26 -19.58
C GLY A 242 14.99 6.41 -18.08
N GLN A 243 15.95 7.23 -17.65
CA GLN A 243 16.07 7.59 -16.25
C GLN A 243 15.09 8.74 -15.99
N SER A 244 13.93 8.43 -15.43
CA SER A 244 12.94 9.42 -14.99
C SER A 244 12.36 8.98 -13.65
N ILE A 245 12.05 9.95 -12.81
CA ILE A 245 11.27 9.76 -11.58
C ILE A 245 9.76 9.86 -11.84
N ILE A 246 9.39 10.35 -13.04
CA ILE A 246 8.02 10.34 -13.55
C ILE A 246 7.78 8.95 -14.14
N ALA A 247 6.76 8.24 -13.66
CA ALA A 247 6.31 6.97 -14.21
C ALA A 247 5.25 7.25 -15.30
N SER A 248 5.72 7.33 -16.54
CA SER A 248 4.89 7.59 -17.71
C SER A 248 4.95 6.43 -18.70
N GLU A 249 4.26 6.55 -19.84
CA GLU A 249 4.40 5.60 -20.94
C GLU A 249 5.88 5.31 -21.29
N ALA A 250 6.76 6.32 -21.16
CA ALA A 250 8.18 6.15 -21.49
C ALA A 250 8.92 5.24 -20.51
N THR A 251 8.71 5.39 -19.21
CA THR A 251 9.47 4.70 -18.15
C THR A 251 8.71 3.55 -17.50
N GLY A 252 7.45 3.38 -17.87
CA GLY A 252 6.51 2.43 -17.27
C GLY A 252 5.52 3.21 -16.43
N ALA A 253 4.26 3.26 -16.86
CA ALA A 253 3.22 3.96 -16.12
C ALA A 253 2.92 3.22 -14.81
N GLU A 254 2.70 4.00 -13.76
CA GLU A 254 2.31 3.49 -12.45
C GLU A 254 0.96 4.10 -12.06
N VAL A 255 0.07 3.26 -11.54
CA VAL A 255 -1.24 3.71 -11.04
C VAL A 255 -1.32 3.41 -9.56
N HIS A 256 -1.78 4.40 -8.80
CA HIS A 256 -2.06 4.32 -7.38
C HIS A 256 -3.57 4.41 -7.16
N ILE A 257 -4.13 3.48 -6.40
CA ILE A 257 -5.55 3.50 -6.03
C ILE A 257 -5.70 3.75 -4.53
N MET A 258 -6.53 4.73 -4.23
CA MET A 258 -6.91 5.14 -2.88
C MET A 258 -8.44 5.18 -2.75
N THR A 259 -8.95 5.41 -1.54
CA THR A 259 -10.38 5.66 -1.30
C THR A 259 -10.82 6.99 -1.91
N GLU A 260 -12.12 7.26 -1.93
CA GLU A 260 -12.65 8.56 -2.40
C GLU A 260 -12.59 9.68 -1.35
N ASN A 261 -12.10 9.39 -0.13
CA ASN A 261 -11.99 10.38 0.93
C ASN A 261 -10.79 11.30 0.69
N LYS A 262 -11.06 12.60 0.48
CA LYS A 262 -10.02 13.59 0.26
C LYS A 262 -9.38 14.04 1.58
N CYS A 263 -8.05 14.04 1.63
CA CYS A 263 -7.29 14.50 2.79
C CYS A 263 -7.52 15.99 3.07
N GLY A 264 -7.65 16.36 4.36
CA GLY A 264 -7.92 17.72 4.83
C GLY A 264 -9.33 18.25 4.54
N VAL A 265 -10.17 17.47 3.84
CA VAL A 265 -11.55 17.84 3.49
C VAL A 265 -12.54 16.85 4.11
N ASP A 266 -12.46 15.59 3.70
CA ASP A 266 -13.35 14.53 4.20
C ASP A 266 -12.76 13.83 5.43
N VAL A 267 -11.42 13.75 5.48
CA VAL A 267 -10.66 13.09 6.55
C VAL A 267 -9.30 13.76 6.75
N GLU A 268 -8.82 13.78 7.98
CA GLU A 268 -7.43 14.16 8.27
C GLU A 268 -6.51 12.96 7.98
N CYS A 269 -5.60 13.11 7.02
CA CYS A 269 -4.64 12.06 6.66
C CYS A 269 -3.37 12.16 7.51
N GLU A 270 -2.66 11.05 7.64
CA GLU A 270 -1.40 11.00 8.38
C GLU A 270 -0.24 11.57 7.53
N GLY A 271 0.69 12.26 8.18
CA GLY A 271 1.85 12.87 7.51
C GLY A 271 1.50 14.15 6.74
N ALA A 272 2.47 14.64 5.96
CA ALA A 272 2.29 15.81 5.12
C ALA A 272 1.63 15.43 3.80
N TYR A 273 0.63 16.22 3.41
CA TYR A 273 -0.10 16.08 2.15
C TYR A 273 -0.38 17.48 1.58
N ASP A 274 -0.57 17.57 0.25
CA ASP A 274 -0.99 18.81 -0.38
C ASP A 274 -2.43 19.17 0.02
N THR A 275 -2.72 20.46 0.15
CA THR A 275 -4.05 20.93 0.61
C THR A 275 -4.94 21.40 -0.53
N ASP A 276 -4.41 21.50 -1.74
CA ASP A 276 -5.06 22.06 -2.93
C ASP A 276 -5.19 21.07 -4.10
N GLY A 277 -4.64 19.86 -3.99
CA GLY A 277 -4.53 18.89 -5.07
C GLY A 277 -5.23 17.55 -4.79
N THR A 278 -4.53 16.44 -5.08
CA THR A 278 -5.07 15.07 -5.21
C THR A 278 -4.61 14.12 -4.11
N ALA A 279 -4.44 14.61 -2.88
CA ALA A 279 -4.23 13.74 -1.72
C ALA A 279 -5.55 13.06 -1.28
N TYR A 280 -5.57 11.73 -1.34
CA TYR A 280 -6.70 10.88 -0.90
C TYR A 280 -6.26 9.86 0.14
N GLN A 281 -7.18 9.43 1.00
CA GLN A 281 -6.86 8.47 2.05
C GLN A 281 -6.72 7.05 1.48
N GLY A 282 -5.66 6.34 1.88
CA GLY A 282 -5.57 4.89 1.68
C GLY A 282 -6.53 4.11 2.59
N TRP A 283 -6.55 2.78 2.47
CA TRP A 283 -7.34 1.95 3.39
C TRP A 283 -6.62 1.79 4.74
N THR A 284 -7.25 2.21 5.82
CA THR A 284 -6.69 2.22 7.18
C THR A 284 -7.12 1.01 8.02
N GLY A 285 -6.44 0.78 9.14
CA GLY A 285 -6.74 -0.27 10.12
C GLY A 285 -5.81 -1.48 10.04
N GLY A 286 -5.67 -2.21 11.14
CA GLY A 286 -4.79 -3.39 11.26
C GLY A 286 -5.36 -4.69 10.69
N LYS A 287 -6.59 -4.68 10.16
CA LYS A 287 -7.27 -5.85 9.60
C LYS A 287 -7.88 -5.52 8.23
N LYS A 288 -7.12 -5.78 7.17
CA LYS A 288 -7.45 -5.48 5.77
C LYS A 288 -7.16 -6.66 4.85
N LEU A 289 -7.99 -6.84 3.82
CA LEU A 289 -7.76 -7.78 2.74
C LEU A 289 -7.77 -7.05 1.40
N PHE A 290 -6.81 -7.39 0.55
CA PHE A 290 -6.80 -6.99 -0.87
C PHE A 290 -6.87 -8.26 -1.71
N ILE A 291 -7.96 -8.38 -2.47
CA ILE A 291 -8.16 -9.50 -3.40
C ILE A 291 -8.00 -8.96 -4.82
N THR A 292 -6.99 -9.42 -5.55
CA THR A 292 -6.66 -8.89 -6.88
C THR A 292 -6.61 -10.03 -7.90
N LYS A 293 -7.44 -9.95 -8.94
CA LYS A 293 -7.36 -10.87 -10.10
C LYS A 293 -6.62 -10.19 -11.24
N LEU A 294 -5.52 -10.77 -11.68
CA LEU A 294 -4.63 -10.14 -12.66
C LEU A 294 -3.88 -11.15 -13.53
N SER A 295 -3.44 -10.71 -14.70
CA SER A 295 -2.37 -11.33 -15.49
C SER A 295 -1.18 -10.39 -15.59
N MET A 296 0.01 -10.97 -15.75
CA MET A 296 1.26 -10.24 -15.93
C MET A 296 1.88 -10.66 -17.25
N GLU A 297 1.46 -10.03 -18.34
CA GLU A 297 1.87 -10.39 -19.69
C GLU A 297 3.36 -10.14 -19.91
N GLU A 298 4.01 -11.00 -20.68
CA GLU A 298 5.37 -10.74 -21.17
C GLU A 298 5.40 -9.48 -22.04
N GLY A 299 6.32 -8.56 -21.77
CA GLY A 299 6.46 -7.32 -22.52
C GLY A 299 7.90 -6.96 -22.86
N GLY A 300 8.05 -5.77 -23.46
CA GLY A 300 9.37 -5.17 -23.71
C GLY A 300 10.08 -4.84 -22.39
N SER A 301 11.40 -4.64 -22.42
CA SER A 301 12.11 -4.17 -21.24
C SER A 301 11.47 -2.84 -20.74
N PRO A 302 11.41 -2.57 -19.42
CA PRO A 302 11.77 -3.47 -18.35
C PRO A 302 10.53 -4.33 -18.12
N ASN A 303 10.69 -5.63 -18.29
CA ASN A 303 9.60 -6.59 -18.26
C ASN A 303 9.32 -6.99 -16.81
N VAL A 304 8.97 -5.99 -16.01
CA VAL A 304 8.91 -6.04 -14.54
C VAL A 304 7.56 -5.55 -14.02
N PRO A 305 6.43 -6.13 -14.45
CA PRO A 305 5.16 -5.76 -13.86
C PRO A 305 5.13 -6.04 -12.36
N ALA A 306 4.41 -5.20 -11.63
CA ALA A 306 4.37 -5.28 -10.18
C ALA A 306 3.01 -4.82 -9.63
N VAL A 307 2.64 -5.41 -8.50
CA VAL A 307 1.57 -4.94 -7.61
C VAL A 307 2.11 -4.88 -6.20
N TRP A 308 1.97 -3.74 -5.55
CA TRP A 308 2.51 -3.50 -4.21
C TRP A 308 1.61 -2.58 -3.39
N LEU A 309 1.82 -2.58 -2.07
CA LEU A 309 1.22 -1.63 -1.14
C LEU A 309 2.27 -0.64 -0.66
N LEU A 310 1.89 0.63 -0.62
CA LEU A 310 2.60 1.68 0.07
C LEU A 310 1.69 2.30 1.12
N PRO A 311 2.21 2.76 2.27
CA PRO A 311 1.52 3.76 3.07
C PRO A 311 1.17 4.96 2.21
N ASP A 312 -0.04 5.49 2.33
CA ASP A 312 -0.56 6.59 1.51
C ASP A 312 0.27 7.88 1.64
N GLN A 313 0.83 8.14 2.81
CA GLN A 313 1.80 9.23 3.04
C GLN A 313 3.02 9.18 2.11
N VAL A 314 3.40 8.01 1.56
CA VAL A 314 4.50 7.91 0.57
C VAL A 314 4.13 8.63 -0.72
N THR A 315 2.91 8.43 -1.17
CA THR A 315 2.36 9.08 -2.37
C THR A 315 1.95 10.51 -2.11
N HIS A 316 1.48 10.86 -0.90
CA HIS A 316 1.11 12.26 -0.56
C HIS A 316 2.29 13.24 -0.58
N SER A 317 3.49 12.76 -0.24
CA SER A 317 4.70 13.61 -0.21
C SER A 317 5.64 13.37 -1.41
N GLY A 318 5.33 12.37 -2.25
CA GLY A 318 6.03 12.05 -3.49
C GLY A 318 6.84 10.74 -3.42
N GLN A 319 6.32 9.71 -4.11
CA GLN A 319 6.81 8.33 -4.09
C GLN A 319 8.33 8.16 -4.35
N TYR A 320 8.88 8.91 -5.29
CA TYR A 320 10.31 8.82 -5.66
C TYR A 320 11.16 10.01 -5.19
N GLY A 321 10.54 10.97 -4.50
CA GLY A 321 11.16 12.19 -4.00
C GLY A 321 11.21 12.22 -2.47
N CYS A 322 10.55 13.21 -1.88
CA CYS A 322 10.45 13.30 -0.44
C CYS A 322 9.40 12.32 0.10
N ASN A 323 9.80 11.19 0.66
CA ASN A 323 8.86 10.28 1.32
C ASN A 323 9.47 9.61 2.53
N CYS A 324 8.61 8.96 3.31
CA CYS A 324 8.98 8.24 4.50
C CYS A 324 9.50 6.81 4.24
N ARG A 325 9.33 6.23 3.04
CA ARG A 325 9.85 4.89 2.70
C ARG A 325 11.36 4.94 2.59
N GLY A 326 11.89 5.90 1.83
CA GLY A 326 13.31 5.98 1.50
C GLY A 326 13.68 5.12 0.29
N LYS A 327 14.90 4.57 0.28
CA LYS A 327 15.43 3.77 -0.84
C LYS A 327 16.19 2.55 -0.32
N GLY A 328 16.11 1.45 -1.07
CA GLY A 328 16.84 0.23 -0.80
C GLY A 328 16.22 -0.58 0.34
N PRO A 329 17.02 -1.39 1.06
CA PRO A 329 16.48 -2.33 2.06
C PRO A 329 15.93 -1.64 3.31
N ALA A 330 16.37 -0.40 3.60
CA ALA A 330 15.74 0.42 4.62
C ALA A 330 14.38 0.87 4.09
N GLY A 331 13.31 0.28 4.63
CA GLY A 331 11.95 0.49 4.13
C GLY A 331 11.20 1.63 4.79
N GLY A 332 11.74 2.26 5.83
CA GLY A 332 11.14 3.42 6.49
C GLY A 332 9.69 3.17 6.91
N CYS A 333 8.76 3.97 6.41
CA CYS A 333 7.34 3.79 6.66
C CYS A 333 6.69 2.62 5.91
N GLY A 334 7.41 1.83 5.11
CA GLY A 334 6.93 0.55 4.60
C GLY A 334 6.74 0.48 3.08
N GLU A 335 6.94 -0.71 2.52
CA GLU A 335 6.55 -1.12 1.17
C GLU A 335 6.38 -2.63 1.15
N LEU A 336 5.20 -3.13 0.78
CA LEU A 336 4.94 -4.56 0.59
C LEU A 336 4.74 -4.85 -0.88
N ASP A 337 5.70 -5.50 -1.52
CA ASP A 337 5.54 -6.06 -2.85
C ASP A 337 4.70 -7.33 -2.74
N ILE A 338 3.47 -7.29 -3.27
CA ILE A 338 2.56 -8.44 -3.27
C ILE A 338 3.04 -9.44 -4.33
N VAL A 339 3.21 -8.95 -5.55
CA VAL A 339 3.72 -9.71 -6.69
C VAL A 339 4.55 -8.78 -7.57
N GLU A 340 5.85 -9.02 -7.66
CA GLU A 340 6.77 -8.28 -8.53
C GLU A 340 7.56 -9.24 -9.41
N VAL A 341 7.63 -8.96 -10.71
CA VAL A 341 8.55 -9.66 -11.60
C VAL A 341 9.93 -9.00 -11.53
N LEU A 342 10.95 -9.77 -11.18
CA LEU A 342 12.34 -9.31 -11.12
C LEU A 342 13.07 -9.57 -12.44
N GLU A 343 13.93 -8.63 -12.87
CA GLU A 343 14.67 -8.74 -14.14
C GLU A 343 15.54 -10.00 -14.26
N LYS A 344 15.97 -10.55 -13.13
CA LYS A 344 16.85 -11.72 -13.05
C LYS A 344 16.18 -13.01 -13.53
N ASP A 345 14.87 -13.15 -13.30
CA ASP A 345 14.07 -14.31 -13.73
C ASP A 345 12.60 -13.89 -13.88
N THR A 346 12.20 -13.62 -15.12
CA THR A 346 10.86 -13.13 -15.42
C THR A 346 9.78 -14.21 -15.43
N SER A 347 10.13 -15.45 -15.05
CA SER A 347 9.22 -16.61 -15.03
C SER A 347 8.37 -16.67 -13.75
N TYR A 348 8.78 -15.94 -12.72
CA TYR A 348 8.19 -15.95 -11.39
C TYR A 348 7.82 -14.54 -10.95
N VAL A 349 6.94 -14.49 -9.96
CA VAL A 349 6.70 -13.29 -9.15
C VAL A 349 7.35 -13.46 -7.78
N ALA A 350 7.89 -12.36 -7.29
CA ALA A 350 8.47 -12.21 -5.97
C ALA A 350 7.48 -11.50 -5.04
N THR A 351 7.67 -11.68 -3.74
CA THR A 351 7.03 -10.87 -2.70
C THR A 351 8.09 -10.44 -1.70
N HIS A 352 8.07 -9.17 -1.30
CA HIS A 352 9.05 -8.58 -0.39
C HIS A 352 8.38 -7.58 0.54
N TYR A 353 8.85 -7.50 1.78
CA TYR A 353 8.38 -6.50 2.72
C TYR A 353 9.55 -5.69 3.28
N TYR A 354 9.59 -4.40 2.92
CA TYR A 354 10.55 -3.44 3.42
C TYR A 354 9.91 -2.58 4.50
N PHE A 355 10.59 -2.40 5.63
CA PHE A 355 10.15 -1.49 6.68
C PHE A 355 11.32 -1.02 7.55
N TYR A 356 11.10 0.11 8.23
CA TYR A 356 12.00 0.73 9.20
C TYR A 356 13.45 0.87 8.70
N ASP A 357 14.44 0.45 9.49
CA ASP A 357 15.85 0.55 9.17
C ASP A 357 16.35 -0.55 8.23
N GLY A 358 15.49 -1.50 7.84
CA GLY A 358 15.86 -2.63 7.00
C GLY A 358 16.63 -3.73 7.72
N THR A 359 16.66 -3.74 9.07
CA THR A 359 17.18 -4.86 9.86
C THR A 359 16.54 -6.17 9.44
N TYR A 360 15.23 -6.12 9.15
CA TYR A 360 14.47 -7.19 8.54
C TYR A 360 14.06 -6.78 7.13
N ASN A 361 14.28 -7.68 6.17
CA ASN A 361 13.82 -7.55 4.79
C ASN A 361 13.42 -8.95 4.28
N PRO A 362 12.32 -9.51 4.82
CA PRO A 362 11.82 -10.81 4.40
C PRO A 362 11.24 -10.75 2.98
N GLY A 363 11.27 -11.89 2.30
CA GLY A 363 10.65 -12.08 0.99
C GLY A 363 11.04 -13.40 0.33
N ASN A 364 10.57 -13.58 -0.90
CA ASN A 364 10.86 -14.72 -1.74
C ASN A 364 10.82 -14.30 -3.22
N ASP A 365 11.97 -14.36 -3.89
CA ASP A 365 12.14 -14.04 -5.32
C ASP A 365 11.33 -14.95 -6.26
N GLN A 366 10.90 -16.12 -5.79
CA GLN A 366 10.15 -17.13 -6.56
C GLN A 366 8.94 -17.59 -5.75
N PHE A 367 8.14 -16.64 -5.27
CA PHE A 367 6.94 -16.89 -4.49
C PHE A 367 5.90 -17.72 -5.27
N ALA A 368 5.61 -17.32 -6.51
CA ALA A 368 4.67 -18.01 -7.37
C ALA A 368 5.08 -17.91 -8.85
N LYS A 369 4.46 -18.74 -9.71
CA LYS A 369 4.68 -18.63 -11.17
C LYS A 369 4.06 -17.33 -11.66
N ARG A 370 4.74 -16.61 -12.55
CA ARG A 370 4.16 -15.44 -13.21
C ARG A 370 2.90 -15.84 -14.00
N PRO A 371 1.76 -15.14 -13.83
CA PRO A 371 0.52 -15.44 -14.53
C PRO A 371 0.54 -14.92 -15.98
N THR A 372 1.31 -15.57 -16.86
CA THR A 372 1.44 -15.21 -18.28
C THR A 372 0.39 -15.88 -19.18
N ASP A 373 -0.09 -17.07 -18.78
CA ASP A 373 -0.97 -17.93 -19.59
C ASP A 373 -2.47 -17.68 -19.34
N GLY A 374 -2.78 -16.75 -18.43
CA GLY A 374 -4.13 -16.44 -17.94
C GLY A 374 -4.05 -15.76 -16.57
N PRO A 375 -5.17 -15.23 -16.06
CA PRO A 375 -5.16 -14.55 -14.77
C PRO A 375 -4.92 -15.53 -13.62
N ALA A 376 -4.38 -15.00 -12.53
CA ALA A 376 -4.40 -15.59 -11.20
C ALA A 376 -5.10 -14.64 -10.23
N THR A 377 -5.60 -15.17 -9.11
CA THR A 377 -6.18 -14.38 -8.03
C THR A 377 -5.22 -14.40 -6.84
N TYR A 378 -4.78 -13.22 -6.41
CA TYR A 378 -3.97 -13.06 -5.22
C TYR A 378 -4.81 -12.53 -4.07
N VAL A 379 -4.57 -13.07 -2.87
CA VAL A 379 -5.17 -12.61 -1.62
C VAL A 379 -4.02 -12.09 -0.75
N THR A 380 -4.07 -10.80 -0.44
CA THR A 380 -3.17 -10.16 0.52
C THR A 380 -3.92 -9.91 1.82
N ILE A 381 -3.38 -10.43 2.91
CA ILE A 381 -3.93 -10.34 4.26
C ILE A 381 -3.03 -9.47 5.09
N ILE A 382 -3.59 -8.45 5.72
CA ILE A 382 -3.00 -7.73 6.84
C ILE A 382 -3.94 -7.97 8.00
N ASP A 383 -3.48 -8.70 9.02
CA ASP A 383 -4.28 -9.01 10.20
C ASP A 383 -3.39 -8.90 11.45
N GLU A 384 -3.68 -7.93 12.31
CA GLU A 384 -2.93 -7.68 13.56
C GLU A 384 -2.88 -8.85 14.56
N ASP A 385 -3.77 -9.84 14.45
CA ASP A 385 -3.77 -11.06 15.27
C ASP A 385 -2.87 -12.16 14.66
N TYR A 386 -2.51 -12.05 13.37
CA TYR A 386 -1.75 -13.06 12.63
C TYR A 386 -0.38 -12.54 12.14
N GLY A 387 -0.38 -11.43 11.41
CA GLY A 387 0.74 -10.91 10.63
C GLY A 387 0.28 -10.47 9.22
N VAL A 388 1.15 -10.66 8.23
CA VAL A 388 0.85 -10.36 6.83
C VAL A 388 1.00 -11.63 6.00
N LYS A 389 0.10 -11.84 5.03
CA LYS A 389 0.14 -13.00 4.13
C LYS A 389 -0.13 -12.62 2.70
N VAL A 390 0.58 -13.25 1.78
CA VAL A 390 0.26 -13.24 0.35
C VAL A 390 0.05 -14.67 -0.10
N ILE A 391 -1.08 -14.95 -0.75
CA ILE A 391 -1.36 -16.25 -1.35
C ILE A 391 -1.85 -16.08 -2.79
N GLU A 392 -1.56 -17.08 -3.60
CA GLU A 392 -2.19 -17.28 -4.90
C GLU A 392 -3.29 -18.35 -4.75
N ILE A 393 -4.49 -18.04 -5.24
CA ILE A 393 -5.59 -18.99 -5.37
C ILE A 393 -6.00 -19.16 -6.83
N GLY A 394 -6.78 -20.20 -7.12
CA GLY A 394 -7.35 -20.41 -8.45
C GLY A 394 -8.06 -19.17 -8.99
N ALA A 395 -7.85 -18.87 -10.28
CA ALA A 395 -8.31 -17.64 -10.92
C ALA A 395 -9.81 -17.35 -10.77
N ASP A 396 -10.62 -18.41 -10.68
CA ASP A 396 -12.08 -18.34 -10.59
C ASP A 396 -12.62 -18.84 -9.24
N ASP A 397 -11.75 -19.06 -8.24
CA ASP A 397 -12.14 -19.58 -6.93
C ASP A 397 -12.75 -18.49 -6.00
N PHE A 398 -12.63 -17.21 -6.38
CA PHE A 398 -13.16 -16.08 -5.62
C PHE A 398 -14.34 -15.41 -6.33
N ASP A 399 -15.44 -15.21 -5.60
CA ASP A 399 -16.60 -14.46 -6.08
C ASP A 399 -16.43 -12.95 -5.82
N PHE A 400 -16.02 -12.19 -6.84
CA PHE A 400 -15.90 -10.74 -6.74
C PHE A 400 -17.24 -10.00 -6.54
N SER A 401 -18.39 -10.68 -6.59
CA SER A 401 -19.69 -10.09 -6.25
C SER A 401 -20.05 -10.19 -4.76
N CYS A 402 -19.28 -10.95 -3.95
CA CYS A 402 -19.57 -11.10 -2.53
C CYS A 402 -19.37 -9.78 -1.76
N GLY A 403 -20.22 -9.50 -0.77
CA GLY A 403 -20.08 -8.34 0.12
C GLY A 403 -19.29 -8.65 1.37
N THR A 404 -19.16 -9.94 1.74
CA THR A 404 -18.50 -10.39 2.96
C THR A 404 -17.65 -11.63 2.75
N ILE A 405 -16.65 -11.81 3.62
CA ILE A 405 -15.83 -13.03 3.72
C ILE A 405 -15.95 -13.59 5.14
N THR A 406 -16.17 -14.90 5.27
CA THR A 406 -16.26 -15.52 6.59
C THR A 406 -14.88 -15.56 7.29
N ASN A 407 -14.86 -15.45 8.62
CA ASN A 407 -13.63 -15.65 9.39
C ASN A 407 -13.03 -17.05 9.18
N GLU A 408 -13.86 -18.06 8.91
CA GLU A 408 -13.38 -19.42 8.60
C GLU A 408 -12.56 -19.43 7.31
N VAL A 409 -12.99 -18.73 6.26
CA VAL A 409 -12.23 -18.60 5.02
C VAL A 409 -10.91 -17.88 5.26
N VAL A 410 -10.92 -16.77 6.01
CA VAL A 410 -9.69 -16.03 6.32
C VAL A 410 -8.71 -16.89 7.12
N SER A 411 -9.17 -17.61 8.15
CA SER A 411 -8.33 -18.53 8.91
C SER A 411 -7.80 -19.71 8.08
N GLN A 412 -8.56 -20.19 7.09
CA GLN A 412 -8.06 -21.19 6.14
C GLN A 412 -6.93 -20.62 5.27
N TRP A 413 -7.06 -19.39 4.79
CA TRP A 413 -5.99 -18.71 4.07
C TRP A 413 -4.77 -18.47 4.94
N GLU A 414 -4.93 -18.00 6.18
CA GLU A 414 -3.85 -17.83 7.16
C GLU A 414 -3.14 -19.14 7.49
N ALA A 415 -3.84 -20.27 7.50
CA ALA A 415 -3.27 -21.58 7.77
C ALA A 415 -2.65 -22.28 6.53
N ALA A 416 -2.85 -21.77 5.32
CA ALA A 416 -2.31 -22.38 4.10
C ALA A 416 -0.77 -22.36 4.04
N GLU A 417 -0.14 -23.42 3.51
CA GLU A 417 1.32 -23.54 3.37
C GLU A 417 1.76 -23.58 1.91
#